data_AF-A0A354BPP4-F1
#
_entry.id   AF-A0A354BPP4-F1
#
_cell.length_a   1.000
_cell.length_b   1.000
_cell.length_c   1.000
_cell.angle_alpha   90.00
_cell.angle_beta   90.00
_cell.angle_gamma   90.00
#
_symmetry.space_group_name_H-M   'P 1'
#
loop_
_entity.id
_entity.type
_entity.pdbx_description
1 polymer ?
#
loop_
_entity_poly.entity_id
_entity_poly.type
_entity_poly.pdbx_seq_one_letter_code
_entity_poly.pdbx_strand_id
1 'polypeptide(L)'
;MRVLAVTNIYPTTRSPTLGTFVEQQVVGLKRSGLDVDVMLVDRFESGMRSYLTMGAELRRRVEQFCPDVVHAMYGGVLAERVTRIVVDRPTVVSFCGSDLLGELLSGPIRRIASECGIFASLVAARRADGVIVKSR
;
A
#
# COMPACT_ATOMS: atom_id res chain seq x y z
N MET A 1 13.13 15.72 -0.54
CA MET A 1 12.44 14.72 0.29
C MET A 1 12.16 13.50 -0.56
N ARG A 2 12.45 12.31 -0.03
CA ARG A 2 12.34 11.00 -0.67
C ARG A 2 11.14 10.23 -0.14
N VAL A 3 10.29 9.76 -1.03
CA VAL A 3 9.07 9.01 -0.71
C VAL A 3 9.18 7.61 -1.30
N LEU A 4 9.12 6.58 -0.46
CA LEU A 4 8.91 5.22 -0.94
C LEU A 4 7.42 4.93 -0.99
N ALA A 5 6.84 4.96 -2.19
CA ALA A 5 5.45 4.61 -2.45
C ALA A 5 5.30 3.09 -2.53
N VAL A 6 4.56 2.49 -1.61
CA VAL A 6 4.30 1.05 -1.57
C VAL A 6 2.84 0.79 -1.94
N THR A 7 2.60 -0.01 -2.97
CA THR A 7 1.25 -0.30 -3.47
C THR A 7 1.12 -1.74 -3.95
N ASN A 8 -0.08 -2.32 -3.86
CA ASN A 8 -0.44 -3.59 -4.49
C ASN A 8 -1.33 -3.40 -5.73
N ILE A 9 -1.58 -2.15 -6.12
CA ILE A 9 -2.36 -1.77 -7.29
C ILE A 9 -1.63 -0.63 -8.02
N TYR A 10 -1.22 -0.90 -9.25
CA TYR A 10 -0.53 0.07 -10.10
C TYR A 10 -0.68 -0.36 -11.57
N PRO A 11 -0.70 0.58 -12.53
CA PRO A 11 -0.78 0.24 -13.94
C PRO A 11 0.37 -0.65 -14.38
N THR A 12 0.05 -1.71 -15.13
CA THR A 12 1.03 -2.58 -15.79
C THR A 12 0.65 -2.76 -17.26
N THR A 13 1.56 -3.30 -18.07
CA THR A 13 1.27 -3.62 -19.49
C THR A 13 0.06 -4.54 -19.66
N ARG A 14 -0.19 -5.43 -18.69
CA ARG A 14 -1.32 -6.37 -18.69
C ARG A 14 -2.60 -5.78 -18.10
N SER A 15 -2.48 -4.80 -17.20
CA SER A 15 -3.62 -4.15 -16.55
C SER A 15 -3.37 -2.64 -16.47
N PRO A 16 -3.55 -1.91 -17.58
CA PRO A 16 -3.18 -0.49 -17.67
C PRO A 16 -4.10 0.43 -16.87
N THR A 17 -5.29 -0.04 -16.51
CA THR A 17 -6.28 0.74 -15.75
C THR A 17 -6.27 0.45 -14.24
N LEU A 18 -5.52 -0.57 -13.80
CA LEU A 18 -5.48 -0.95 -12.39
C LEU A 18 -4.74 0.11 -11.57
N GLY A 19 -5.41 0.70 -10.58
CA GLY A 19 -4.76 1.64 -9.65
C GLY A 19 -4.27 2.93 -10.32
N THR A 20 -4.87 3.37 -11.43
CA THR A 20 -4.51 4.65 -12.08
C THR A 20 -4.56 5.84 -11.14
N PHE A 21 -5.46 5.84 -10.16
CA PHE A 21 -5.50 6.89 -9.13
C PHE A 21 -4.22 6.92 -8.25
N VAL A 22 -3.58 5.77 -8.02
CA VAL A 22 -2.28 5.68 -7.32
C VAL A 22 -1.18 6.23 -8.20
N GLU A 23 -1.17 5.87 -9.49
CA GLU A 23 -0.24 6.44 -10.47
C GLU A 23 -0.36 7.98 -10.54
N GLN A 24 -1.58 8.51 -10.65
CA GLN A 24 -1.79 9.96 -10.67
C GLN A 24 -1.29 10.64 -9.38
N GLN A 25 -1.42 9.97 -8.22
CA GLN A 25 -0.87 10.46 -6.96
C GLN A 25 0.67 10.48 -6.99
N VAL A 26 1.32 9.41 -7.47
CA VAL A 26 2.77 9.34 -7.65
C VAL A 26 3.27 10.42 -8.62
N VAL A 27 2.60 10.59 -9.76
CA VAL A 27 2.92 11.62 -10.76
C VAL A 27 2.78 13.01 -10.15
N GLY A 28 1.72 13.26 -9.39
CA GLY A 28 1.51 14.52 -8.66
C GLY A 28 2.67 14.82 -7.70
N LEU A 29 3.05 13.85 -6.87
CA LEU A 29 4.17 13.99 -5.92
C LEU A 29 5.49 14.31 -6.65
N LYS A 30 5.79 13.60 -7.74
CA LYS A 30 6.97 13.87 -8.58
C LYS A 30 6.94 15.27 -9.18
N ARG A 31 5.79 15.71 -9.70
CA ARG A 31 5.60 17.07 -10.25
C ARG A 31 5.78 18.16 -9.20
N SER A 32 5.53 17.87 -7.93
CA SER A 32 5.81 18.77 -6.81
C SER A 32 7.29 18.81 -6.40
N GLY A 33 8.19 18.14 -7.12
CA GLY A 33 9.63 18.15 -6.86
C GLY A 33 10.11 17.10 -5.85
N LEU A 34 9.27 16.12 -5.49
CA LEU A 34 9.66 15.02 -4.61
C LEU A 34 10.33 13.89 -5.39
N ASP A 35 11.32 13.25 -4.76
CA ASP A 35 11.95 12.04 -5.27
C ASP A 35 11.13 10.84 -4.83
N VAL A 36 10.50 10.12 -5.77
CA VAL A 36 9.52 9.07 -5.46
C VAL A 36 9.91 7.77 -6.14
N ASP A 37 10.25 6.76 -5.34
CA ASP A 37 10.40 5.37 -5.78
C ASP A 37 9.10 4.60 -5.53
N VAL A 38 8.77 3.66 -6.42
CA VAL A 38 7.55 2.86 -6.35
C VAL A 38 7.92 1.39 -6.15
N MET A 39 7.46 0.82 -5.05
CA MET A 39 7.51 -0.61 -4.77
C MET A 39 6.12 -1.21 -5.01
N LEU A 40 5.97 -1.86 -6.18
CA LEU A 40 4.78 -2.64 -6.50
C LEU A 40 4.87 -4.03 -5.87
N VAL A 41 3.88 -4.35 -5.02
CA VAL A 41 3.63 -5.71 -4.52
C VAL A 41 2.66 -6.39 -5.48
N ASP A 42 3.20 -7.21 -6.39
CA ASP A 42 2.40 -7.82 -7.46
C ASP A 42 1.45 -8.91 -6.93
N ARG A 43 0.26 -8.47 -6.53
CA ARG A 43 -0.83 -9.35 -6.09
C ARG A 43 -1.58 -9.96 -7.27
N PHE A 44 -1.42 -9.42 -8.47
CA PHE A 44 -2.12 -9.89 -9.68
C PHE A 44 -1.51 -11.21 -10.17
N GLU A 45 -0.18 -11.30 -10.26
CA GLU A 45 0.50 -12.51 -10.72
C GLU A 45 0.80 -13.48 -9.58
N SER A 46 1.26 -12.96 -8.43
CA SER A 46 1.75 -13.80 -7.32
C SER A 46 0.69 -14.06 -6.23
N GLY A 47 -0.50 -13.48 -6.35
CA GLY A 47 -1.56 -13.61 -5.35
C GLY A 47 -1.08 -13.25 -3.94
N MET A 48 -1.55 -13.98 -2.93
CA MET A 48 -1.17 -13.74 -1.53
C MET A 48 0.31 -14.07 -1.24
N ARG A 49 0.98 -14.85 -2.09
CA ARG A 49 2.40 -15.20 -1.91
C ARG A 49 3.31 -13.98 -2.03
N SER A 50 2.88 -12.94 -2.74
CA SER A 50 3.59 -11.65 -2.84
C SER A 50 3.88 -11.03 -1.46
N TYR A 51 3.03 -11.26 -0.46
CA TYR A 51 3.22 -10.74 0.90
C TYR A 51 4.28 -11.50 1.71
N LEU A 52 4.69 -12.70 1.28
CA LEU A 52 5.74 -13.47 1.96
C LEU A 52 7.12 -12.84 1.70
N THR A 53 7.38 -12.40 0.48
CA THR A 53 8.65 -11.78 0.06
C THR A 53 8.66 -10.26 0.22
N MET A 54 7.47 -9.64 0.30
CA MET A 54 7.30 -8.19 0.50
C MET A 54 8.19 -7.62 1.61
N GLY A 55 8.30 -8.33 2.75
CA GLY A 55 9.02 -7.77 3.89
C GLY A 55 10.54 -7.70 3.71
N ALA A 56 11.13 -8.60 2.92
CA ALA A 56 12.55 -8.54 2.57
C ALA A 56 12.79 -7.42 1.54
N GLU A 57 11.93 -7.34 0.52
CA GLU A 57 12.03 -6.30 -0.51
C GLU A 57 11.82 -4.90 0.08
N LEU A 58 10.86 -4.73 1.00
CA LEU A 58 10.60 -3.46 1.66
C LEU A 58 11.84 -2.98 2.42
N ARG A 59 12.47 -3.85 3.23
CA ARG A 59 13.70 -3.49 3.97
C ARG A 59 14.83 -3.13 3.01
N ARG A 60 15.04 -3.95 1.98
CA ARG A 60 16.06 -3.68 0.95
C ARG A 60 15.86 -2.32 0.28
N ARG A 61 14.62 -1.99 -0.13
CA ARG A 61 14.28 -0.69 -0.72
C ARG A 61 14.48 0.46 0.26
N VAL A 62 14.07 0.27 1.51
CA VAL A 62 14.28 1.23 2.61
C VAL A 62 15.76 1.52 2.84
N GLU A 63 16.61 0.51 2.79
CA GLU A 63 18.07 0.64 2.97
C GLU A 63 18.75 1.27 1.75
N GLN A 64 18.33 0.92 0.54
CA GLN A 64 18.97 1.39 -0.69
C GLN A 64 18.53 2.81 -1.08
N PHE A 65 17.24 3.11 -0.95
CA PHE A 65 16.67 4.40 -1.36
C PHE A 65 16.78 5.45 -0.24
N CYS A 66 16.87 5.02 1.03
CA CYS A 66 16.85 5.88 2.21
C CYS A 66 15.69 6.91 2.17
N PRO A 67 14.42 6.46 2.12
CA PRO A 67 13.28 7.37 2.10
C PRO A 67 13.13 8.13 3.41
N ASP A 68 12.72 9.39 3.32
CA ASP A 68 12.30 10.22 4.48
C ASP A 68 10.93 9.78 4.99
N VAL A 69 10.07 9.25 4.10
CA VAL A 69 8.74 8.72 4.43
C VAL A 69 8.41 7.48 3.60
N VAL A 70 7.75 6.50 4.22
CA VAL A 70 7.18 5.35 3.50
C VAL A 70 5.68 5.50 3.42
N HIS A 71 5.14 5.56 2.20
CA HIS A 71 3.71 5.74 1.97
C HIS A 71 3.07 4.46 1.45
N ALA A 72 2.27 3.78 2.28
CA ALA A 72 1.37 2.72 1.83
C ALA A 72 0.16 3.35 1.14
N MET A 73 0.04 3.19 -0.18
CA MET A 73 -0.99 3.87 -0.98
C MET A 73 -2.32 3.12 -1.06
N TYR A 74 -2.46 2.05 -0.27
CA TYR A 74 -3.68 1.27 -0.10
C TYR A 74 -3.66 0.56 1.26
N GLY A 75 -4.82 0.39 1.89
CA GLY A 75 -4.97 -0.29 3.19
C GLY A 75 -4.80 -1.81 3.15
N GLY A 76 -5.38 -2.46 4.15
CA GLY A 76 -5.38 -3.91 4.31
C GLY A 76 -4.04 -4.48 4.76
N VAL A 77 -3.78 -5.73 4.36
CA VAL A 77 -2.54 -6.47 4.70
C VAL A 77 -1.29 -5.73 4.22
N LEU A 78 -1.37 -4.98 3.12
CA LEU A 78 -0.26 -4.16 2.62
C LEU A 78 0.14 -3.11 3.67
N ALA A 79 -0.78 -2.23 4.06
CA ALA A 79 -0.52 -1.18 5.03
C ALA A 79 -0.09 -1.75 6.39
N GLU A 80 -0.70 -2.85 6.81
CA GLU A 80 -0.37 -3.51 8.08
C GLU A 80 1.03 -4.15 8.08
N ARG A 81 1.51 -4.64 6.92
CA ARG A 81 2.90 -5.08 6.74
C ARG A 81 3.87 -3.90 6.73
N VAL A 82 3.57 -2.84 5.99
CA VAL A 82 4.41 -1.63 5.92
C VAL A 82 4.63 -1.05 7.31
N THR A 83 3.54 -0.74 8.03
CA THR A 83 3.57 -0.09 9.35
C THR A 83 4.15 -0.97 10.47
N ARG A 84 4.25 -2.29 10.26
CA ARG A 84 4.93 -3.20 11.20
C ARG A 84 6.43 -3.30 10.94
N ILE A 85 6.84 -3.20 9.67
CA ILE A 85 8.24 -3.41 9.26
C ILE A 85 9.03 -2.11 9.36
N VAL A 86 8.41 -1.01 8.94
CA VAL A 86 9.02 0.31 8.96
C VAL A 86 8.59 1.00 10.24
N VAL A 87 9.51 1.09 11.19
CA VAL A 87 9.28 1.66 12.53
C VAL A 87 10.29 2.74 12.90
N ASP A 88 11.28 2.96 12.04
CA ASP A 88 12.42 3.87 12.25
C ASP A 88 12.29 5.19 11.48
N ARG A 89 11.18 5.38 10.76
CA ARG A 89 10.87 6.59 9.98
C ARG A 89 9.35 6.72 9.78
N PRO A 90 8.85 7.93 9.47
CA PRO A 90 7.44 8.18 9.30
C PRO A 90 6.77 7.28 8.25
N THR A 91 5.59 6.78 8.59
CA THR A 91 4.72 5.99 7.72
C THR A 91 3.39 6.68 7.48
N VAL A 92 2.96 6.75 6.22
CA VAL A 92 1.66 7.31 5.83
C VAL A 92 0.82 6.24 5.15
N VAL A 93 -0.47 6.14 5.49
CA VAL A 93 -1.40 5.17 4.88
C VAL A 93 -2.54 5.90 4.17
N SER A 94 -2.75 5.61 2.88
CA SER A 94 -3.94 6.01 2.14
C SER A 94 -4.99 4.90 2.18
N PHE A 95 -6.20 5.25 2.63
CA PHE A 95 -7.36 4.38 2.59
C PHE A 95 -8.29 4.76 1.44
N CYS A 96 -8.74 3.78 0.66
CA CYS A 96 -9.41 3.98 -0.63
C CYS A 96 -10.87 3.51 -0.66
N GLY A 97 -11.42 3.10 0.48
CA GLY A 97 -12.82 2.71 0.64
C GLY A 97 -12.96 1.21 0.90
N SER A 98 -12.79 0.38 -0.12
CA SER A 98 -13.01 -1.08 0.01
C SER A 98 -12.02 -1.78 0.96
N ASP A 99 -10.87 -1.17 1.21
CA ASP A 99 -9.90 -1.60 2.22
C ASP A 99 -10.33 -1.32 3.67
N LEU A 100 -11.26 -0.39 3.90
CA LEU A 100 -11.85 -0.12 5.22
C LEU A 100 -13.26 -0.70 5.37
N LEU A 101 -14.05 -0.69 4.30
CA LEU A 101 -15.46 -1.08 4.31
C LEU A 101 -15.68 -2.54 3.91
N GLY A 102 -14.66 -3.17 3.33
CA GLY A 102 -14.77 -4.49 2.71
C GLY A 102 -15.47 -4.43 1.35
N GLU A 103 -15.35 -5.54 0.62
CA GLU A 103 -16.12 -5.78 -0.61
C GLU A 103 -17.20 -6.84 -0.34
N LEU A 104 -18.36 -6.67 -0.99
CA LEU A 104 -19.42 -7.67 -1.04
C LEU A 104 -18.98 -8.83 -1.94
N LEU A 105 -18.11 -9.70 -1.41
CA LEU A 105 -17.63 -10.87 -2.11
C LEU A 105 -18.51 -12.09 -1.82
N SER A 106 -18.92 -12.80 -2.87
CA SER A 106 -19.70 -14.04 -2.75
C SER A 106 -18.83 -15.18 -2.18
N GLY A 107 -19.32 -15.84 -1.12
CA GLY A 107 -18.72 -17.04 -0.54
C GLY A 107 -18.00 -16.82 0.81
N PRO A 108 -18.06 -17.79 1.73
CA PRO A 108 -17.64 -17.62 3.13
C PRO A 108 -16.15 -17.30 3.28
N ILE A 109 -15.28 -17.92 2.47
CA ILE A 109 -13.82 -17.70 2.50
C ILE A 109 -13.47 -16.26 2.12
N ARG A 110 -14.13 -15.71 1.09
CA ARG A 110 -13.85 -14.35 0.61
C ARG A 110 -14.33 -13.29 1.59
N ARG A 111 -15.44 -13.56 2.29
CA ARG A 111 -15.92 -12.72 3.38
C ARG A 111 -14.93 -12.66 4.54
N ILE A 112 -14.44 -13.81 5.01
CA ILE A 112 -13.43 -13.86 6.08
C ILE A 112 -12.16 -13.12 5.65
N ALA A 113 -11.70 -13.30 4.41
CA ALA A 113 -10.54 -12.57 3.89
C ALA A 113 -10.77 -11.04 3.86
N SER A 114 -11.99 -10.60 3.53
CA SER A 114 -12.39 -9.18 3.59
C SER A 114 -12.36 -8.65 5.03
N GLU A 115 -12.94 -9.38 5.99
CA GLU A 115 -12.94 -9.02 7.41
C GLU A 115 -11.51 -8.94 7.99
N CYS A 116 -10.64 -9.90 7.64
CA CYS A 116 -9.22 -9.84 7.97
C CYS A 116 -8.52 -8.62 7.36
N GLY A 117 -8.88 -8.25 6.12
CA GLY A 117 -8.39 -7.05 5.46
C GLY A 117 -8.78 -5.77 6.20
N ILE A 118 -10.04 -5.67 6.63
CA ILE A 118 -10.54 -4.54 7.42
C ILE A 118 -9.79 -4.45 8.75
N PHE A 119 -9.64 -5.57 9.47
CA PHE A 119 -8.88 -5.58 10.71
C PHE A 119 -7.43 -5.14 10.50
N ALA A 120 -6.78 -5.61 9.43
CA ALA A 120 -5.43 -5.19 9.07
C ALA A 120 -5.35 -3.68 8.82
N SER A 121 -6.33 -3.10 8.12
CA SER A 121 -6.45 -1.65 7.94
C SER A 121 -6.55 -0.89 9.26
N LEU A 122 -7.36 -1.38 10.21
CA LEU A 122 -7.51 -0.75 11.53
C LEU A 122 -6.22 -0.81 12.36
N VAL A 123 -5.47 -1.91 12.24
CA VAL A 123 -4.15 -2.03 12.88
C VAL A 123 -3.15 -1.07 12.23
N ALA A 124 -3.13 -0.99 10.90
CA ALA A 124 -2.26 -0.07 10.18
C ALA A 124 -2.56 1.40 10.52
N ALA A 125 -3.85 1.77 10.59
CA ALA A 125 -4.28 3.12 10.95
C ALA A 125 -3.79 3.55 12.33
N ARG A 126 -3.73 2.62 13.30
CA ARG A 126 -3.22 2.90 14.65
C ARG A 126 -1.71 3.03 14.73
N ARG A 127 -0.97 2.44 13.79
CA ARG A 127 0.50 2.46 13.76
C ARG A 127 1.06 3.57 12.88
N ALA A 128 0.30 4.04 11.90
CA ALA A 128 0.75 5.04 10.96
C ALA A 128 0.89 6.41 11.63
N ASP A 129 1.93 7.15 11.26
CA ASP A 129 2.15 8.54 11.70
C ASP A 129 1.18 9.51 11.00
N GLY A 130 0.70 9.13 9.81
CA GLY A 130 -0.30 9.89 9.06
C GLY A 130 -1.28 8.97 8.32
N VAL A 131 -2.54 9.39 8.28
CA VAL A 131 -3.60 8.70 7.53
C VAL A 131 -4.27 9.65 6.54
N ILE A 132 -4.53 9.17 5.33
CA ILE A 132 -5.27 9.88 4.28
C ILE A 132 -6.49 9.02 3.95
N VAL A 133 -7.69 9.54 4.18
CA VAL A 133 -8.94 8.84 3.83
C VAL A 133 -9.50 9.46 2.57
N LYS A 134 -9.60 8.66 1.49
CA LYS A 134 -10.13 9.12 0.21
C LYS A 134 -11.64 8.93 0.18
N SER A 135 -12.39 10.03 0.16
CA SER A 135 -13.82 10.05 -0.13
C SER A 135 -14.08 10.78 -1.45
N ARG A 136 -15.22 10.50 -2.07
CA ARG A 136 -15.73 11.31 -3.18
C ARG A 136 -16.20 12.68 -2.68
#